data_AF-Q3AX50-F1
#
_entry.id   AF-Q3AX50-F1
#
_cell.length_a   1.000
_cell.length_b   1.000
_cell.length_c   1.000
_cell.angle_alpha   90.00
_cell.angle_beta   90.00
_cell.angle_gamma   90.00
#
_symmetry.space_group_name_H-M   'P 1'
#
loop_
_entity.id
_entity.type
_entity.pdbx_description
1 polymer ?
#
loop_
_entity_poly.entity_id
_entity_poly.type
_entity_poly.pdbx_seq_one_letter_code
_entity_poly.pdbx_strand_id
1 'polypeptide(L)'
;MATRDEIRAVFADPRLDGMDRLYDAIGEMLLTGAEFENAYSLVIAAGDVQATTWIKFCVQCATRFDDPPEESEFLAVLEEFSRTHVGA
;
A
#
# COMPACT_ATOMS: atom_id res chain seq x y z
N MET A 1 -14.03 3.07 13.21
CA MET A 1 -12.67 2.81 12.74
C MET A 1 -12.56 1.36 12.33
N ALA A 2 -12.21 1.14 11.07
CA ALA A 2 -11.85 -0.18 10.58
C ALA A 2 -10.66 -0.73 11.37
N THR A 3 -10.73 -2.01 11.74
CA THR A 3 -9.65 -2.70 12.44
C THR A 3 -8.52 -3.06 11.48
N ARG A 4 -7.30 -3.25 12.00
CA ARG A 4 -6.14 -3.67 11.20
C ARG A 4 -6.38 -4.95 10.40
N ASP A 5 -7.16 -5.89 10.93
CA ASP A 5 -7.57 -7.10 10.20
C ASP A 5 -8.49 -6.79 9.01
N GLU A 6 -9.41 -5.84 9.14
CA GLU A 6 -10.24 -5.40 8.03
C GLU A 6 -9.41 -4.70 6.95
N ILE A 7 -8.43 -3.88 7.35
CA ILE A 7 -7.49 -3.25 6.41
C ILE A 7 -6.72 -4.35 5.65
N ARG A 8 -6.10 -5.30 6.36
CA ARG A 8 -5.39 -6.44 5.74
C ARG A 8 -6.27 -7.22 4.77
N ALA A 9 -7.54 -7.43 5.10
CA ALA A 9 -8.48 -8.14 4.23
C ALA A 9 -8.71 -7.41 2.90
N VAL A 10 -8.61 -6.08 2.88
CA VAL A 10 -8.69 -5.30 1.64
C VAL A 10 -7.41 -5.42 0.82
N PHE A 11 -6.24 -5.38 1.45
CA PHE A 11 -4.95 -5.60 0.77
C PHE A 11 -4.84 -7.02 0.18
N ALA A 12 -5.45 -8.01 0.84
CA ALA A 12 -5.49 -9.40 0.36
C ALA A 12 -6.59 -9.67 -0.68
N ASP A 13 -7.40 -8.67 -1.07
CA ASP A 13 -8.50 -8.86 -2.01
C ASP A 13 -7.96 -9.02 -3.45
N PRO A 14 -8.11 -10.20 -4.08
CA PRO A 14 -7.53 -10.50 -5.39
C PRO A 14 -8.18 -9.71 -6.54
N ARG A 15 -9.24 -8.94 -6.29
CA ARG A 15 -9.86 -8.06 -7.30
C ARG A 15 -9.03 -6.81 -7.58
N LEU A 16 -7.97 -6.59 -6.80
CA LEU A 16 -7.09 -5.44 -6.90
C LEU A 16 -5.85 -5.81 -7.71
N ASP A 17 -5.99 -5.70 -9.03
CA ASP A 17 -4.90 -5.99 -9.95
C ASP A 17 -3.83 -4.88 -9.91
N GLY A 18 -2.55 -5.27 -9.83
CA GLY A 18 -1.41 -4.38 -9.94
C GLY A 18 -0.80 -3.86 -8.63
N MET A 19 -1.32 -4.29 -7.47
CA MET A 19 -0.72 -3.97 -6.17
C MET A 19 0.68 -4.59 -5.99
N ASP A 20 0.95 -5.75 -6.60
CA ASP A 20 2.28 -6.38 -6.57
C ASP A 20 3.38 -5.44 -7.08
N ARG A 21 3.12 -4.68 -8.16
CA ARG A 21 4.09 -3.71 -8.69
C ARG A 21 4.36 -2.54 -7.76
N LEU A 22 3.37 -2.17 -6.95
CA LEU A 22 3.53 -1.14 -5.91
C LEU A 22 4.39 -1.70 -4.77
N TYR A 23 4.11 -2.93 -4.33
CA TYR A 23 4.88 -3.61 -3.29
C TYR A 23 6.33 -3.82 -3.71
N ASP A 24 6.59 -4.21 -4.96
CA ASP A 24 7.94 -4.31 -5.53
C ASP A 24 8.66 -2.96 -5.48
N ALA A 25 8.05 -1.90 -6.03
CA ALA A 25 8.70 -0.59 -6.11
C ALA A 25 9.07 -0.02 -4.73
N ILE A 26 8.17 -0.17 -3.74
CA ILE A 26 8.44 0.25 -2.37
C ILE A 26 9.46 -0.70 -1.71
N GLY A 27 9.23 -2.01 -1.84
CA GLY A 27 10.05 -3.04 -1.21
C GLY A 27 11.49 -3.06 -1.69
N GLU A 28 11.76 -2.82 -2.97
CA GLU A 28 13.12 -2.65 -3.50
C GLU A 28 13.87 -1.51 -2.79
N MET A 29 13.21 -0.38 -2.55
CA MET A 29 13.81 0.73 -1.80
C MET A 29 14.01 0.36 -0.33
N LEU A 30 13.07 -0.34 0.30
CA LEU A 30 13.23 -0.84 1.68
C LEU A 30 14.42 -1.79 1.82
N LEU A 31 14.66 -2.68 0.84
CA LEU A 31 15.82 -3.58 0.80
C LEU A 31 17.15 -2.82 0.70
N THR A 32 17.15 -1.63 0.08
CA THR A 32 18.33 -0.76 0.04
C THR A 32 18.54 0.03 1.34
N GLY A 33 17.67 -0.13 2.32
CA GLY A 33 17.72 0.56 3.61
C GLY A 33 17.01 1.91 3.63
N ALA A 34 16.19 2.22 2.64
CA ALA A 34 15.37 3.44 2.65
C ALA A 34 14.26 3.33 3.70
N GLU A 35 13.87 4.47 4.28
CA GLU A 35 12.69 4.54 5.15
C GLU A 35 11.41 4.46 4.30
N PHE A 36 10.38 3.80 4.85
CA PHE A 36 9.11 3.59 4.13
C PHE A 36 8.47 4.90 3.66
N GLU A 37 8.44 5.93 4.52
CA GLU A 37 7.87 7.23 4.16
C GLU A 37 8.58 7.85 2.94
N ASN A 38 9.90 7.68 2.85
CA ASN A 38 10.69 8.17 1.73
C ASN A 38 10.40 7.37 0.45
N ALA A 39 10.43 6.03 0.55
CA ALA A 39 10.14 5.13 -0.56
C ALA A 39 8.73 5.36 -1.12
N TYR A 40 7.74 5.43 -0.24
CA TYR A 40 6.35 5.74 -0.59
C TYR A 40 6.24 7.08 -1.31
N SER A 41 6.81 8.14 -0.73
CA SER A 41 6.77 9.48 -1.33
C SER A 41 7.37 9.51 -2.74
N LEU A 42 8.50 8.82 -2.95
CA LEU A 42 9.14 8.71 -4.27
C LEU A 42 8.26 7.98 -5.29
N VAL A 43 7.66 6.85 -4.91
CA VAL A 43 6.76 6.10 -5.82
C VAL A 43 5.55 6.94 -6.20
N ILE A 44 4.95 7.64 -5.24
CA ILE A 44 3.78 8.49 -5.50
C ILE A 44 4.16 9.71 -6.35
N ALA A 45 5.29 10.35 -6.06
CA ALA A 45 5.78 11.50 -6.80
C ALA A 45 6.17 11.17 -8.25
N ALA A 46 6.64 9.95 -8.52
CA ALA A 46 6.92 9.49 -9.87
C ALA A 46 5.66 9.44 -10.75
N GLY A 47 4.48 9.23 -10.16
CA GLY A 47 3.19 9.29 -10.88
C GLY A 47 3.01 8.16 -11.90
N ASP A 48 3.85 7.13 -11.86
CA ASP A 48 3.82 6.00 -12.77
C ASP A 48 2.61 5.08 -12.53
N VAL A 49 2.58 3.95 -13.26
CA VAL A 49 1.51 2.94 -13.18
C VAL A 49 1.26 2.50 -11.74
N GLN A 50 2.31 2.36 -10.92
CA GLN A 50 2.23 1.99 -9.51
C GLN A 50 1.46 3.02 -8.68
N ALA A 51 1.78 4.31 -8.85
CA ALA A 51 1.09 5.41 -8.15
C ALA A 51 -0.38 5.50 -8.59
N THR A 52 -0.66 5.31 -9.88
CA THR A 52 -2.03 5.29 -10.39
C THR A 52 -2.83 4.12 -9.85
N THR A 53 -2.22 2.93 -9.73
CA THR A 53 -2.84 1.76 -9.10
C THR A 53 -3.11 2.00 -7.63
N TRP A 54 -2.17 2.61 -6.91
CA TRP A 54 -2.38 2.99 -5.50
C TRP A 54 -3.55 3.96 -5.31
N ILE A 55 -3.66 5.00 -6.14
CA ILE A 55 -4.78 5.95 -6.07
C ILE A 55 -6.11 5.23 -6.30
N LYS A 56 -6.18 4.34 -7.30
CA LYS A 56 -7.40 3.54 -7.56
C LYS A 56 -7.74 2.63 -6.39
N PHE A 57 -6.73 2.01 -5.78
CA PHE A 57 -6.89 1.19 -4.58
C PHE A 57 -7.46 2.01 -3.43
N CYS A 58 -6.87 3.17 -3.10
CA CYS A 58 -7.37 4.05 -2.04
C CYS A 58 -8.84 4.46 -2.26
N VAL A 59 -9.22 4.79 -3.51
CA VAL A 59 -10.61 5.12 -3.85
C VAL A 59 -11.53 3.92 -3.63
N GLN A 60 -11.14 2.72 -4.05
CA GLN A 60 -11.93 1.50 -3.84
C GLN A 60 -12.01 1.08 -2.36
N CYS A 61 -10.98 1.38 -1.57
CA CYS A 61 -10.98 1.13 -0.13
C CYS A 61 -11.94 2.10 0.57
N ALA A 62 -11.90 3.38 0.20
CA ALA A 62 -12.79 4.40 0.75
C ALA A 62 -14.28 4.09 0.51
N THR A 63 -14.63 3.37 -0.56
CA THR A 63 -16.02 2.94 -0.80
C THR A 63 -16.42 1.68 -0.02
N ARG A 64 -15.47 0.99 0.61
CA ARG A 64 -15.69 -0.28 1.31
C ARG A 64 -15.86 -0.13 2.81
N PHE A 65 -15.38 0.99 3.35
CA PHE A 65 -15.51 1.33 4.76
C PHE A 65 -16.57 2.42 4.94
N ASP A 66 -17.58 2.16 5.79
CA ASP A 66 -18.51 3.21 6.25
C ASP A 66 -17.77 4.30 7.06
N ASP A 67 -16.71 3.90 7.77
CA ASP A 67 -15.81 4.77 8.52
C ASP A 67 -14.36 4.45 8.11
N PRO A 68 -13.72 5.29 7.27
CA PRO A 68 -12.41 4.99 6.71
C PRO A 68 -11.33 4.89 7.82
N PRO A 69 -10.37 3.97 7.68
CA PRO A 69 -9.25 3.88 8.61
C PRO A 69 -8.39 5.15 8.56
N GLU A 70 -7.63 5.38 9.63
CA GLU A 70 -6.60 6.42 9.63
C GLU A 70 -5.54 6.12 8.57
N GLU A 71 -5.05 7.17 7.91
CA GLU A 71 -4.02 7.03 6.87
C GLU A 71 -2.78 6.31 7.40
N SER A 72 -2.36 6.59 8.64
CA SER A 72 -1.21 5.95 9.27
C SER A 72 -1.37 4.44 9.47
N GLU A 73 -2.57 3.97 9.84
CA GLU A 73 -2.85 2.53 9.95
C GLU A 73 -2.85 1.86 8.57
N PHE A 74 -3.40 2.56 7.58
CA PHE A 74 -3.46 2.09 6.21
C PHE A 74 -2.07 1.96 5.58
N LEU A 75 -1.22 2.96 5.80
CA LEU A 75 0.18 2.97 5.39
C LEU A 75 1.02 1.93 6.14
N ALA A 76 0.76 1.69 7.42
CA ALA A 76 1.43 0.64 8.18
C ALA A 76 1.15 -0.76 7.62
N VAL A 77 -0.07 -1.02 7.12
CA VAL A 77 -0.39 -2.28 6.44
C VAL A 77 0.26 -2.34 5.06
N LEU A 78 0.32 -1.24 4.31
CA LEU A 78 1.06 -1.17 3.04
C LEU A 78 2.55 -1.51 3.25
N GLU A 79 3.17 -0.97 4.30
CA GLU A 79 4.55 -1.28 4.65
C GLU A 79 4.73 -2.78 4.97
N GLU A 80 3.85 -3.35 5.81
CA GLU A 80 3.87 -4.77 6.18
C GLU A 80 3.81 -5.67 4.94
N PHE A 81 2.91 -5.38 4.00
CA PHE A 81 2.79 -6.12 2.75
C PHE A 81 4.01 -5.93 1.84
N SER A 82 4.53 -4.71 1.73
CA SER A 82 5.69 -4.42 0.89
C SER A 82 6.94 -5.16 1.39
N ARG A 83 7.18 -5.18 2.71
CA ARG A 83 8.27 -5.94 3.34
C ARG A 83 8.09 -7.45 3.16
N THR A 84 6.88 -7.94 3.39
CA THR A 84 6.55 -9.37 3.24
C THR A 84 6.74 -9.84 1.80
N HIS A 85 6.37 -9.01 0.81
CA HIS A 85 6.49 -9.32 -0.61
C HIS A 85 7.93 -9.53 -1.05
N VAL A 86 8.85 -8.67 -0.60
CA VAL A 86 10.27 -8.73 -0.98
C VAL A 86 11.14 -9.54 -0.01
N GLY A 87 10.57 -10.03 1.10
CA GLY A 87 11.28 -10.81 2.12
C GLY A 87 12.25 -10.00 2.99
N ALA A 88 11.96 -8.71 3.21
CA ALA A 88 12.76 -7.77 4.00
C ALA A 88 12.35 -7.71 5.49
#